data_AF-A0AAX2TL30-F1
#
_entry.id   AF-A0AAX2TL30-F1
#
_cell.length_a   1.000
_cell.length_b   1.000
_cell.length_c   1.000
_cell.angle_alpha   90.00
_cell.angle_beta   90.00
_cell.angle_gamma   90.00
#
_symmetry.space_group_name_H-M   'P 1'
#
loop_
_entity.id
_entity.type
_entity.pdbx_description
1 polymer ?
#
loop_
_entity_poly.entity_id
_entity_poly.type
_entity_poly.pdbx_seq_one_letter_code
_entity_poly.pdbx_strand_id
1 'polypeptide(L)'
;IAAQAPFRRMVTPGGHQMSVAMTSCGSFGWVTDRSGYRYDALDPDSGQPWPAMPPRFRELAERAAGEVGFAGFAPDACLINRYEPGAKMSLHQDRDERDIGAPIVSVSLGLPATFLFGGLKRADKTQRYR
;
A
#
# COMPACT_ATOMS: atom_id res chain seq x y z
N ILE A 1 8.18 -12.03 5.10
CA ILE A 1 8.25 -10.70 4.43
C ILE A 1 9.22 -9.79 5.19
N ALA A 2 8.84 -9.22 6.35
CA ALA A 2 9.66 -8.22 7.04
C ALA A 2 11.06 -8.69 7.50
N ALA A 3 11.28 -10.00 7.65
CA ALA A 3 12.61 -10.55 7.92
C ALA A 3 13.56 -10.49 6.70
N GLN A 4 13.01 -10.44 5.48
CA GLN A 4 13.77 -10.39 4.22
C GLN A 4 13.82 -8.97 3.64
N ALA A 5 12.69 -8.26 3.68
CA ALA A 5 12.59 -6.84 3.32
C ALA A 5 12.06 -6.06 4.54
N PRO A 6 12.95 -5.52 5.39
CA PRO A 6 12.56 -4.83 6.61
C PRO A 6 11.69 -3.59 6.35
N PHE A 7 10.83 -3.26 7.32
CA PHE A 7 10.10 -2.00 7.30
C PHE A 7 11.05 -0.80 7.31
N ARG A 8 10.77 0.22 6.49
CA ARG A 8 11.41 1.54 6.58
C ARG A 8 10.42 2.68 6.43
N ARG A 9 10.82 3.84 6.93
CA ARG A 9 10.14 5.11 6.66
C ARG A 9 10.70 5.70 5.39
N MET A 10 9.93 5.62 4.31
CA MET A 10 10.33 6.13 2.99
C MET A 10 10.35 7.66 2.95
N VAL A 11 11.02 8.22 1.94
CA VAL A 11 11.14 9.67 1.72
C VAL A 11 10.27 10.04 0.53
N THR A 12 9.37 11.00 0.71
CA THR A 12 8.52 11.48 -0.38
C THR A 12 9.32 12.27 -1.43
N PRO A 13 8.79 12.53 -2.63
CA PRO A 13 9.46 13.34 -3.66
C PRO A 13 9.79 14.75 -3.17
N GLY A 14 8.98 15.29 -2.26
CA GLY A 14 9.23 16.56 -1.57
C GLY A 14 10.31 16.51 -0.49
N GLY A 15 11.02 15.39 -0.32
CA GLY A 15 12.11 15.23 0.65
C GLY A 15 11.67 14.98 2.10
N HIS A 16 10.37 14.75 2.35
CA HIS A 16 9.86 14.54 3.71
C HIS A 16 9.86 13.05 4.05
N GLN A 17 10.34 12.69 5.24
CA GLN A 17 10.23 11.31 5.72
C GLN A 17 8.80 11.00 6.17
N MET A 18 8.25 9.89 5.70
CA MET A 18 6.93 9.41 6.10
C MET A 18 6.95 8.93 7.56
N SER A 19 5.86 9.17 8.30
CA SER A 19 5.72 8.64 9.66
C SER A 19 5.37 7.15 9.68
N VAL A 20 4.74 6.65 8.60
CA VAL A 20 4.40 5.24 8.40
C VAL A 20 5.63 4.48 7.96
N ALA A 21 5.88 3.32 8.56
CA ALA A 21 6.91 2.41 8.08
C ALA A 21 6.30 1.39 7.10
N MET A 22 6.98 1.13 5.99
CA MET A 22 6.46 0.40 4.85
C MET A 22 7.44 -0.71 4.43
N THR A 23 6.89 -1.82 3.94
CA THR A 23 7.59 -2.86 3.17
C THR A 23 6.59 -3.48 2.19
N SER A 24 7.05 -4.30 1.25
CA SER A 24 6.21 -4.90 0.22
C SER A 24 6.48 -6.39 0.02
N CYS A 25 5.54 -7.07 -0.64
CA CYS A 25 5.72 -8.42 -1.18
C CYS A 25 4.95 -8.59 -2.50
N GLY A 26 5.36 -9.57 -3.31
CA GLY A 26 4.82 -9.78 -4.66
C GLY A 26 5.87 -9.57 -5.74
N SER A 27 5.42 -9.50 -6.99
CA SER A 27 6.26 -9.18 -8.15
C SER A 27 6.74 -7.73 -8.13
N PHE A 28 5.95 -6.84 -7.52
CA PHE A 28 6.26 -5.42 -7.38
C PHE A 28 5.99 -4.93 -5.96
N GLY A 29 6.69 -3.87 -5.58
CA GLY A 29 6.43 -3.10 -4.37
C GLY A 29 6.35 -1.62 -4.69
N TRP A 30 5.42 -0.92 -4.04
CA TRP A 30 5.34 0.53 -4.12
C TRP A 30 6.53 1.15 -3.38
N VAL A 31 7.22 2.08 -4.04
CA VAL A 31 8.38 2.77 -3.51
C VAL A 31 8.26 4.27 -3.72
N THR A 32 8.85 5.03 -2.79
CA THR A 32 8.99 6.47 -2.92
C THR A 32 10.37 6.93 -2.49
N ASP A 33 10.90 7.85 -3.29
CA ASP A 33 12.13 8.58 -3.04
C ASP A 33 12.02 9.98 -3.71
N ARG A 34 13.15 10.70 -3.79
CA ARG A 34 13.20 12.03 -4.42
C ARG A 34 12.85 12.02 -5.91
N SER A 35 12.90 10.88 -6.58
CA SER A 35 12.58 10.74 -8.01
C SER A 35 11.09 10.58 -8.28
N GLY A 36 10.28 10.19 -7.29
CA GLY A 36 8.84 10.02 -7.48
C GLY A 36 8.24 8.87 -6.68
N TYR A 37 7.01 8.52 -7.08
CA TYR A 37 6.29 7.33 -6.65
C TYR A 37 6.27 6.34 -7.81
N ARG A 38 6.49 5.05 -7.54
CA ARG A 38 6.46 4.00 -8.57
C ARG A 38 6.28 2.62 -7.95
N TYR A 39 5.88 1.67 -8.78
CA TYR A 39 6.06 0.25 -8.50
C TYR A 39 7.42 -0.20 -9.05
N ASP A 40 8.19 -0.93 -8.24
CA ASP A 40 9.51 -1.45 -8.60
C ASP A 40 9.59 -2.94 -8.25
N ALA A 41 10.29 -3.71 -9.07
CA ALA A 41 10.47 -5.15 -8.83
C ALA A 41 11.52 -5.41 -7.74
N LEU A 42 12.40 -4.43 -7.49
CA LEU A 42 13.48 -4.53 -6.52
C LEU A 42 13.21 -3.67 -5.29
N ASP A 43 13.56 -4.21 -4.13
CA ASP A 43 13.60 -3.49 -2.87
C ASP A 43 14.74 -2.45 -2.88
N PRO A 44 14.46 -1.14 -2.70
CA PRO A 44 15.46 -0.08 -2.92
C PRO A 44 16.66 -0.12 -1.96
N ASP A 45 16.53 -0.68 -0.75
CA ASP A 45 17.67 -0.74 0.18
C ASP A 45 18.55 -1.97 -0.07
N SER A 46 17.97 -3.10 -0.49
CA SER A 46 18.71 -4.35 -0.66
C SER A 46 19.12 -4.63 -2.11
N GLY A 47 18.44 -4.01 -3.07
CA GLY A 47 18.59 -4.29 -4.51
C GLY A 47 18.10 -5.68 -4.93
N GLN A 48 17.45 -6.42 -4.02
CA GLN A 48 16.93 -7.75 -4.27
C GLN A 48 15.44 -7.71 -4.63
N PRO A 49 14.90 -8.74 -5.31
CA PRO A 49 13.46 -8.85 -5.50
C PRO A 49 12.70 -8.81 -4.18
N TRP A 50 11.50 -8.23 -4.20
CA TRP A 50 10.62 -8.30 -3.04
C TRP A 50 10.31 -9.76 -2.66
N PRO A 51 10.07 -10.04 -1.36
CA PRO A 51 9.64 -11.37 -0.94
C PRO A 51 8.37 -11.79 -1.69
N ALA A 52 8.27 -13.07 -2.06
CA ALA A 52 7.07 -13.60 -2.69
C ALA A 52 5.82 -13.33 -1.82
N MET A 53 4.70 -12.99 -2.47
CA MET A 53 3.44 -12.78 -1.78
C MET A 53 2.98 -14.09 -1.13
N PRO A 54 2.72 -14.13 0.20
CA PRO A 54 2.21 -15.33 0.85
C PRO A 54 0.87 -15.75 0.23
N PRO A 55 0.63 -17.06 0.01
CA PRO A 55 -0.63 -17.54 -0.57
C PRO A 55 -1.86 -17.04 0.17
N ARG A 56 -1.81 -16.99 1.51
CA ARG A 56 -2.92 -16.49 2.34
C ARG A 56 -3.25 -15.01 2.11
N PHE A 57 -2.26 -14.18 1.75
CA PHE A 57 -2.52 -12.76 1.45
C PHE A 57 -3.24 -12.65 0.12
N ARG A 58 -2.76 -13.40 -0.89
CA ARG A 58 -3.40 -13.51 -2.20
C ARG A 58 -4.84 -14.00 -2.08
N GLU A 59 -5.06 -15.16 -1.46
CA GLU A 59 -6.39 -15.76 -1.28
C GLU A 59 -7.37 -14.82 -0.56
N LEU A 60 -6.91 -14.12 0.47
CA LEU A 60 -7.75 -13.15 1.19
C LEU A 60 -8.16 -12.00 0.27
N ALA A 61 -7.21 -11.46 -0.49
CA ALA A 61 -7.46 -10.34 -1.39
C ALA A 61 -8.38 -10.72 -2.56
N GLU A 62 -8.12 -11.88 -3.19
CA GLU A 62 -8.94 -12.43 -4.28
C GLU A 62 -10.38 -12.69 -3.82
N ARG A 63 -10.55 -13.28 -2.63
CA ARG A 63 -11.89 -13.52 -2.07
C ARG A 63 -12.63 -12.23 -1.75
N ALA A 64 -11.98 -11.29 -1.06
CA ALA A 64 -12.59 -10.01 -0.70
C ALA A 64 -13.00 -9.20 -1.94
N ALA A 65 -12.16 -9.16 -2.97
CA ALA A 65 -12.49 -8.51 -4.24
C ALA A 65 -13.66 -9.22 -4.95
N GLY A 66 -13.66 -10.55 -4.96
CA GLY A 66 -14.74 -11.35 -5.54
C GLY A 66 -16.10 -11.11 -4.88
N GLU A 67 -16.16 -10.93 -3.56
CA GLU A 67 -17.39 -10.64 -2.82
C GLU A 67 -18.07 -9.33 -3.24
N VAL A 68 -17.32 -8.38 -3.82
CA VAL A 68 -17.82 -7.08 -4.28
C VAL A 68 -17.76 -6.91 -5.80
N GLY A 69 -17.72 -8.02 -6.55
CA GLY A 69 -17.90 -8.03 -8.00
C GLY A 69 -16.62 -7.88 -8.83
N PHE A 70 -15.44 -7.90 -8.22
CA PHE A 70 -14.15 -7.90 -8.92
C PHE A 70 -13.60 -9.33 -9.08
N ALA A 71 -14.40 -10.19 -9.71
CA ALA A 71 -13.97 -11.54 -10.03
C ALA A 71 -12.75 -11.51 -10.98
N GLY A 72 -11.72 -12.30 -10.67
CA GLY A 72 -10.48 -12.32 -11.45
C GLY A 72 -9.44 -11.27 -11.03
N PHE A 73 -9.68 -10.50 -9.96
CA PHE A 73 -8.63 -9.72 -9.32
C PHE A 73 -7.46 -10.64 -8.95
N ALA A 74 -6.25 -10.32 -9.41
CA ALA A 74 -5.06 -11.13 -9.20
C ALA A 74 -3.90 -10.21 -8.78
N PRO A 75 -3.74 -9.93 -7.47
CA PRO A 75 -2.76 -8.95 -7.01
C PRO A 75 -1.33 -9.43 -7.28
N ASP A 76 -0.52 -8.55 -7.84
CA ASP A 76 0.92 -8.74 -8.07
C ASP A 76 1.79 -7.91 -7.12
N ALA A 77 1.20 -6.95 -6.41
CA ALA A 77 1.82 -6.15 -5.36
C ALA A 77 0.99 -6.17 -4.08
N CYS A 78 1.68 -6.15 -2.94
CA CYS A 78 1.06 -5.93 -1.62
C CYS A 78 1.98 -5.04 -0.79
N LEU A 79 1.52 -3.81 -0.57
CA LEU A 79 2.15 -2.85 0.33
C LEU A 79 1.70 -3.10 1.76
N ILE A 80 2.65 -3.18 2.68
CA ILE A 80 2.41 -3.44 4.10
C ILE A 80 2.80 -2.19 4.88
N ASN A 81 1.80 -1.58 5.52
CA ASN A 81 1.96 -0.38 6.32
C ASN A 81 1.96 -0.72 7.82
N ARG A 82 2.94 -0.19 8.56
CA ARG A 82 3.01 -0.27 10.02
C ARG A 82 2.86 1.12 10.63
N TYR A 83 1.80 1.27 11.41
CA TYR A 83 1.46 2.50 12.11
C TYR A 83 1.76 2.37 13.60
N GLU A 84 2.74 3.14 14.07
CA GLU A 84 2.97 3.36 15.50
C GLU A 84 2.06 4.50 16.00
N PRO A 85 1.80 4.63 17.32
CA PRO A 85 1.04 5.74 17.86
C PRO A 85 1.56 7.11 17.36
N GLY A 86 0.68 7.90 16.75
CA GLY A 86 1.02 9.20 16.14
C GLY A 86 1.40 9.15 14.66
N ALA A 87 1.64 7.96 14.09
CA ALA A 87 1.83 7.81 12.64
C ALA A 87 0.53 8.11 11.89
N LYS A 88 0.66 8.76 10.73
CA LYS A 88 -0.47 9.17 9.88
C LYS A 88 -0.08 9.16 8.41
N MET A 89 -1.07 8.92 7.56
CA MET A 89 -1.00 9.10 6.13
C MET A 89 -1.98 10.20 5.73
N SER A 90 -1.51 11.21 4.98
CA SER A 90 -2.36 12.31 4.52
C SER A 90 -3.28 11.85 3.38
N LEU A 91 -4.29 12.65 3.06
CA LEU A 91 -5.17 12.38 1.91
C LEU A 91 -4.35 12.29 0.61
N HIS A 92 -4.51 11.16 -0.08
CA HIS A 92 -3.88 10.82 -1.35
C HIS A 92 -4.87 10.00 -2.19
N GLN A 93 -4.49 9.73 -3.43
CA GLN A 93 -5.15 8.77 -4.30
C GLN A 93 -4.10 7.75 -4.73
N ASP A 94 -4.49 6.48 -4.77
CA ASP A 94 -3.69 5.42 -5.37
C ASP A 94 -3.90 5.55 -6.89
N ARG A 95 -2.87 6.05 -7.58
CA ARG A 95 -2.88 6.36 -9.02
C ARG A 95 -1.58 6.00 -9.72
N ASP A 96 -0.74 5.23 -9.06
CA ASP A 96 0.56 4.79 -9.61
C ASP A 96 0.42 3.43 -10.32
N GLU A 97 -0.76 2.83 -10.26
CA GLU A 97 -1.13 1.58 -10.94
C GLU A 97 -1.31 1.80 -12.44
N ARG A 98 -0.85 0.84 -13.24
CA ARG A 98 -1.03 0.88 -14.70
C ARG A 98 -2.48 0.63 -15.11
N ASP A 99 -3.16 -0.29 -14.43
CA ASP A 99 -4.57 -0.59 -14.62
C ASP A 99 -5.39 -0.04 -13.45
N ILE A 100 -6.02 1.12 -13.67
CA ILE A 100 -6.88 1.78 -12.69
C ILE A 100 -8.24 1.09 -12.51
N GLY A 101 -8.55 0.07 -13.31
CA GLY A 101 -9.76 -0.74 -13.17
C GLY A 101 -9.64 -1.84 -12.12
N ALA A 102 -8.41 -2.24 -11.76
CA ALA A 102 -8.17 -3.18 -10.69
C ALA A 102 -8.49 -2.54 -9.32
N PRO A 103 -9.20 -3.24 -8.41
CA PRO A 103 -9.54 -2.69 -7.11
C PRO A 103 -8.32 -2.65 -6.17
N ILE A 104 -8.38 -1.77 -5.17
CA ILE A 104 -7.51 -1.84 -4.00
C ILE A 104 -8.23 -2.59 -2.89
N VAL A 105 -7.63 -3.69 -2.41
CA VAL A 105 -8.11 -4.41 -1.22
C VAL A 105 -7.24 -4.02 -0.02
N SER A 106 -7.84 -3.35 0.96
CA SER A 106 -7.16 -2.91 2.18
C SER A 106 -7.58 -3.75 3.39
N VAL A 107 -6.61 -4.38 4.05
CA VAL A 107 -6.82 -5.22 5.23
C VAL A 107 -6.24 -4.53 6.46
N SER A 108 -7.05 -4.33 7.50
CA SER A 108 -6.64 -3.67 8.75
C SER A 108 -6.42 -4.69 9.86
N LEU A 109 -5.31 -4.56 10.60
CA LEU A 109 -4.92 -5.46 11.69
C LEU A 109 -4.36 -4.65 12.87
N GLY A 110 -4.73 -5.01 14.10
CA GLY A 110 -4.16 -4.44 15.31
C GLY A 110 -4.96 -3.24 15.84
N LEU A 111 -4.26 -2.14 16.15
CA LEU A 111 -4.87 -0.96 16.76
C LEU A 111 -5.91 -0.32 15.81
N PRO A 112 -7.02 0.22 16.36
CA PRO A 112 -8.00 0.92 15.54
C PRO A 112 -7.40 2.20 14.96
N ALA A 113 -7.79 2.53 13.73
CA ALA A 113 -7.41 3.76 13.04
C ALA A 113 -8.65 4.46 12.50
N THR A 114 -8.60 5.79 12.37
CA THR A 114 -9.65 6.52 11.64
C THR A 114 -9.24 6.61 10.18
N PHE A 115 -10.00 5.98 9.29
CA PHE A 115 -9.82 6.06 7.86
C PHE A 115 -10.65 7.21 7.28
N LEU A 116 -10.00 8.10 6.53
CA LEU A 116 -10.64 9.23 5.86
C LEU A 116 -10.83 8.90 4.39
N PHE A 117 -12.08 8.94 3.92
CA PHE A 117 -12.42 8.70 2.52
C PHE A 117 -13.05 9.95 1.90
N GLY A 118 -12.48 10.45 0.81
CA GLY A 118 -12.89 11.67 0.12
C GLY A 118 -13.60 11.40 -1.21
N GLY A 119 -13.64 12.44 -2.04
CA GLY A 119 -14.09 12.36 -3.44
C GLY A 119 -12.92 12.38 -4.44
N LEU A 120 -13.23 12.74 -5.68
CA LEU A 120 -12.23 12.80 -6.77
C LEU A 120 -11.31 14.02 -6.65
N LYS A 121 -11.75 15.09 -5.98
CA LYS A 121 -10.97 16.31 -5.75
C LYS A 121 -10.48 16.35 -4.30
N ARG A 122 -9.29 16.91 -4.09
CA ARG A 122 -8.68 17.06 -2.76
C ARG A 122 -9.56 17.84 -1.76
N ALA A 123 -10.35 18.79 -2.25
CA ALA A 123 -11.22 19.63 -1.42
C ALA A 123 -12.60 19.00 -1.14
N ASP A 124 -12.91 17.84 -1.71
CA ASP A 124 -14.19 17.18 -1.50
C ASP A 124 -14.34 16.75 -0.03
N LYS A 125 -15.59 16.77 0.46
CA LYS A 125 -15.90 16.43 1.85
C LYS A 125 -15.46 15.00 2.16
N THR A 126 -14.79 14.82 3.30
CA THR A 126 -14.36 13.50 3.78
C THR A 126 -15.39 12.84 4.68
N GLN A 127 -15.48 11.52 4.58
CA GLN A 127 -16.18 10.63 5.50
C GLN A 127 -15.15 9.95 6.41
N ARG A 128 -15.58 9.57 7.62
CA ARG A 128 -14.73 8.92 8.63
C ARG A 128 -15.23 7.50 8.88
N TYR A 129 -14.33 6.54 8.77
CA TYR A 129 -14.54 5.14 9.08
C TYR A 129 -13.62 4.74 10.25
N ARG A 130 -14.10 3.87 11.14
CA ARG A 130 -13.36 3.35 12.30
C ARG A 130 -13.53 1.85 12.39
#